data_AF-A0A7C0XW90-F1
#
_entry.id   AF-A0A7C0XW90-F1
#
_cell.length_a   1.000
_cell.length_b   1.000
_cell.length_c   1.000
_cell.angle_alpha   90.00
_cell.angle_beta   90.00
_cell.angle_gamma   90.00
#
_symmetry.space_group_name_H-M   'P 1'
#
loop_
_entity.id
_entity.type
_entity.pdbx_description
1 polymer ?
#
loop_
_entity_poly.entity_id
_entity_poly.type
_entity_poly.pdbx_seq_one_letter_code
_entity_poly.pdbx_strand_id
1 'polypeptide(L)'
;MDRETFLNLPTTEVARLVRQAGPKVCVFPINGTRRWFMLEYPELAANFMETYLQIAGRRHVALYKLFFDHGIETLLTPVFGPDILERGGEYNRLVEQGLLWFAQNQDFVEFYEAYDVRVRVYGDAWRYFLDTPYAPALEAYDELARCTASHHRYRLFFGVCAHDPAETVAEIGVRFYQEHGHLPDKRRIVEAYYG
;
A
#
# COMPACT_ATOMS: atom_id res chain seq x y z
N MET A 1 25.42 -15.78 -12.78
CA MET A 1 25.29 -16.58 -11.55
C MET A 1 24.18 -17.58 -11.77
N ASP A 2 24.39 -18.86 -11.46
CA ASP A 2 23.33 -19.86 -11.53
C ASP A 2 22.39 -19.77 -10.33
N ARG A 3 21.26 -20.47 -10.42
CA ARG A 3 20.18 -20.40 -9.42
C ARG A 3 20.60 -20.93 -8.05
N GLU A 4 21.33 -22.03 -7.99
CA GLU A 4 21.70 -22.67 -6.71
C GLU A 4 22.70 -21.78 -5.96
N THR A 5 23.67 -21.22 -6.67
CA THR A 5 24.58 -20.23 -6.10
C THR A 5 23.82 -19.03 -5.55
N PHE A 6 22.85 -18.48 -6.28
CA PHE A 6 22.05 -17.34 -5.84
C PHE A 6 21.23 -17.62 -4.58
N LEU A 7 20.58 -18.79 -4.52
CA LEU A 7 19.74 -19.20 -3.37
C LEU A 7 20.53 -19.41 -2.08
N ASN A 8 21.84 -19.63 -2.17
CA ASN A 8 22.72 -19.84 -1.03
C ASN A 8 23.47 -18.56 -0.60
N LEU A 9 23.22 -17.42 -1.25
CA LEU A 9 23.84 -16.15 -0.86
C LEU A 9 23.24 -15.63 0.46
N PRO A 10 24.05 -14.93 1.28
CA PRO A 10 23.52 -14.13 2.37
C PRO A 10 22.52 -13.08 1.85
N THR A 11 21.46 -12.80 2.62
CA THR A 11 20.45 -11.80 2.26
C THR A 11 21.05 -10.43 1.91
N THR A 12 22.11 -10.02 2.62
CA THR A 12 22.81 -8.75 2.35
C THR A 12 23.46 -8.71 0.97
N GLU A 13 23.97 -9.84 0.48
CA GLU A 13 24.56 -9.94 -0.85
C GLU A 13 23.48 -9.98 -1.93
N VAL A 14 22.36 -10.68 -1.67
CA VAL A 14 21.18 -10.60 -2.54
C VAL A 14 20.68 -9.16 -2.66
N ALA A 15 20.56 -8.45 -1.54
CA ALA A 15 20.13 -7.05 -1.52
C ALA A 15 21.08 -6.14 -2.31
N ARG A 16 22.39 -6.38 -2.20
CA ARG A 16 23.41 -5.65 -2.98
C ARG A 16 23.21 -5.88 -4.49
N LEU A 17 23.01 -7.13 -4.89
CA LEU A 17 22.78 -7.50 -6.30
C LEU A 17 21.47 -6.87 -6.83
N VAL A 18 20.39 -6.92 -6.05
CA VAL A 18 19.09 -6.32 -6.42
C VAL A 18 19.19 -4.80 -6.53
N ARG A 19 19.89 -4.10 -5.62
CA ARG A 19 20.09 -2.65 -5.72
C ARG A 19 20.93 -2.27 -6.95
N GLN A 20 21.89 -3.12 -7.33
CA GLN A 20 22.76 -2.89 -8.48
C GLN A 20 22.03 -3.14 -9.82
N ALA A 21 21.25 -4.21 -9.91
CA ALA A 21 20.63 -4.65 -11.17
C ALA A 21 19.15 -4.27 -11.30
N GLY A 22 18.48 -3.92 -10.20
CA GLY A 22 17.03 -3.86 -10.10
C GLY A 22 16.38 -5.23 -9.82
N PRO A 23 15.06 -5.27 -9.61
CA PRO A 23 14.12 -4.15 -9.73
C PRO A 23 14.17 -3.20 -8.52
N LYS A 24 14.07 -1.89 -8.79
CA LYS A 24 13.95 -0.87 -7.72
C LYS A 24 12.52 -0.75 -7.19
N VAL A 25 11.54 -1.05 -8.05
CA VAL A 25 10.11 -0.93 -7.79
C VAL A 25 9.47 -2.30 -8.01
N CYS A 26 8.68 -2.79 -7.05
CA CYS A 26 7.91 -4.02 -7.18
C CYS A 26 6.43 -3.77 -6.87
N VAL A 27 5.55 -4.28 -7.72
CA VAL A 27 4.11 -4.28 -7.49
C VAL A 27 3.74 -5.64 -6.91
N PHE A 28 3.14 -5.66 -5.73
CA PHE A 28 2.83 -6.90 -5.01
C PHE A 28 1.46 -6.81 -4.34
N PRO A 29 0.37 -7.19 -5.04
CA PRO A 29 -0.95 -7.29 -4.44
C PRO A 29 -1.03 -8.52 -3.52
N ILE A 30 -1.43 -8.30 -2.27
CA ILE A 30 -1.62 -9.39 -1.31
C ILE A 30 -3.06 -9.89 -1.42
N ASN A 31 -3.24 -11.08 -2.01
CA ASN A 31 -4.56 -11.65 -2.30
C ASN A 31 -4.76 -13.00 -1.59
N GLY A 32 -6.00 -13.49 -1.57
CA GLY A 32 -6.35 -14.79 -0.98
C GLY A 32 -6.24 -14.81 0.55
N THR A 33 -6.09 -13.66 1.20
CA THR A 33 -5.83 -13.52 2.64
C THR A 33 -6.87 -14.19 3.52
N ARG A 34 -8.17 -14.10 3.18
CA ARG A 34 -9.23 -14.78 3.93
C ARG A 34 -9.12 -16.31 3.81
N ARG A 35 -8.83 -16.82 2.61
CA ARG A 35 -8.65 -18.25 2.38
C ARG A 35 -7.40 -18.76 3.11
N TRP A 36 -6.30 -18.03 2.99
CA TRP A 36 -5.07 -18.29 3.73
C TRP A 36 -5.34 -18.35 5.24
N PHE A 37 -6.04 -17.34 5.79
CA PHE A 37 -6.36 -17.31 7.21
C PHE A 37 -7.18 -18.52 7.67
N MET A 38 -8.23 -18.90 6.93
CA MET A 38 -9.06 -20.06 7.27
C MET A 38 -8.29 -21.40 7.19
N LEU A 39 -7.26 -21.48 6.35
CA LEU A 39 -6.45 -22.69 6.21
C LEU A 39 -5.36 -22.79 7.28
N GLU A 40 -4.71 -21.67 7.61
CA GLU A 40 -3.61 -21.64 8.58
C GLU A 40 -4.09 -21.54 10.04
N TYR A 41 -5.29 -20.96 10.27
CA TYR A 41 -5.84 -20.68 11.60
C TYR A 41 -7.30 -21.13 11.74
N PRO A 42 -7.63 -22.41 11.45
CA PRO A 42 -9.00 -22.89 11.48
C PRO A 42 -9.68 -22.73 12.86
N GLU A 43 -8.92 -22.82 13.95
CA GLU A 43 -9.40 -22.67 15.33
C GLU A 43 -9.79 -21.23 15.69
N LEU A 44 -9.28 -20.23 14.98
CA LEU A 44 -9.57 -18.82 15.23
C LEU A 44 -10.77 -18.30 14.45
N ALA A 45 -11.42 -19.15 13.65
CA ALA A 45 -12.57 -18.79 12.83
C ALA A 45 -13.77 -18.25 13.64
N ALA A 46 -13.90 -18.61 14.92
CA ALA A 46 -14.99 -18.13 15.78
C ALA A 46 -14.90 -16.62 16.07
N ASN A 47 -13.67 -16.08 16.20
CA ASN A 47 -13.38 -14.66 16.40
C ASN A 47 -12.70 -14.07 15.16
N PHE A 48 -13.19 -14.46 13.98
CA PHE A 48 -12.53 -14.21 12.69
C PHE A 48 -12.08 -12.77 12.52
N MET A 49 -12.92 -11.80 12.85
CA MET A 49 -12.72 -10.38 12.51
C MET A 49 -11.46 -9.76 13.12
N GLU A 50 -11.37 -9.75 14.44
CA GLU A 50 -10.28 -9.12 15.17
C GLU A 50 -8.97 -9.88 14.96
N THR A 51 -9.04 -11.22 15.07
CA THR A 51 -7.88 -12.09 14.89
C THR A 51 -7.34 -12.04 13.46
N TYR A 52 -8.21 -11.96 12.45
CA TYR A 52 -7.81 -11.83 11.05
C TYR A 52 -7.04 -10.54 10.80
N LEU A 53 -7.56 -9.38 11.20
CA LEU A 53 -6.85 -8.10 10.98
C LEU A 53 -5.52 -8.07 11.73
N GLN A 54 -5.45 -8.61 12.94
CA GLN A 54 -4.18 -8.66 13.66
C GLN A 54 -3.14 -9.58 12.97
N ILE A 55 -3.55 -10.81 12.67
CA ILE A 55 -2.65 -11.83 12.10
C ILE A 55 -2.24 -11.47 10.68
N ALA A 56 -3.19 -11.04 9.84
CA ALA A 56 -2.89 -10.61 8.49
C ALA A 56 -1.89 -9.45 8.50
N GLY A 57 -1.96 -8.54 9.48
CA GLY A 57 -1.14 -7.32 9.52
C GLY A 57 0.30 -7.60 9.79
N ARG A 58 0.54 -8.43 10.79
CA ARG A 58 1.88 -8.94 11.08
C ARG A 58 2.48 -9.66 9.88
N ARG A 59 1.68 -10.39 9.11
CA ARG A 59 2.15 -11.03 7.87
C ARG A 59 2.40 -10.04 6.75
N HIS A 60 1.57 -9.01 6.58
CA HIS A 60 1.82 -7.94 5.60
C HIS A 60 3.14 -7.23 5.92
N VAL A 61 3.33 -6.82 7.17
CA VAL A 61 4.58 -6.23 7.65
C VAL A 61 5.76 -7.16 7.42
N ALA A 62 5.65 -8.45 7.76
CA ALA A 62 6.72 -9.43 7.52
C ALA A 62 7.08 -9.56 6.03
N LEU A 63 6.09 -9.53 5.14
CA LEU A 63 6.32 -9.54 3.68
C LEU A 63 7.01 -8.26 3.21
N TYR A 64 6.61 -7.08 3.69
CA TYR A 64 7.27 -5.83 3.32
C TYR A 64 8.72 -5.80 3.79
N LYS A 65 8.98 -6.23 5.03
CA LYS A 65 10.33 -6.41 5.56
C LYS A 65 11.15 -7.34 4.67
N LEU A 66 10.58 -8.49 4.27
CA LEU A 66 11.24 -9.42 3.35
C LEU A 66 11.69 -8.73 2.06
N PHE A 67 10.81 -8.00 1.37
CA PHE A 67 11.19 -7.30 0.13
C PHE A 67 12.26 -6.23 0.35
N PHE A 68 12.12 -5.42 1.38
CA PHE A 68 13.07 -4.36 1.71
C PHE A 68 14.44 -4.91 2.12
N ASP A 69 14.48 -5.99 2.89
CA ASP A 69 15.70 -6.68 3.29
C ASP A 69 16.40 -7.34 2.09
N HIS A 70 15.65 -7.68 1.03
CA HIS A 70 16.19 -8.18 -0.24
C HIS A 70 16.49 -7.08 -1.25
N GLY A 71 16.50 -5.81 -0.84
CA GLY A 71 17.01 -4.69 -1.64
C GLY A 71 16.02 -4.01 -2.56
N ILE A 72 14.73 -4.36 -2.51
CA ILE A 72 13.68 -3.58 -3.17
C ILE A 72 13.53 -2.24 -2.45
N GLU A 73 13.45 -1.14 -3.20
CA GLU A 73 13.38 0.21 -2.62
C GLU A 73 11.93 0.72 -2.51
N THR A 74 11.10 0.37 -3.48
CA THR A 74 9.71 0.83 -3.57
C THR A 74 8.75 -0.33 -3.78
N LEU A 75 7.70 -0.38 -2.95
CA LEU A 75 6.60 -1.33 -3.11
C LEU A 75 5.30 -0.61 -3.44
N LEU A 76 4.53 -1.17 -4.39
CA LEU A 76 3.14 -0.81 -4.64
C LEU A 76 2.26 -1.99 -4.26
N THR A 77 1.33 -1.79 -3.34
CA THR A 77 0.43 -2.81 -2.83
C THR A 77 -1.02 -2.33 -2.99
N PRO A 78 -1.70 -2.71 -4.09
CA PRO A 78 -3.14 -2.48 -4.22
C PRO A 78 -3.87 -3.22 -3.10
N VAL A 79 -4.68 -2.51 -2.32
CA VAL A 79 -5.37 -3.05 -1.14
C VAL A 79 -6.88 -3.08 -1.30
N PHE A 80 -7.48 -2.03 -1.85
CA PHE A 80 -8.93 -1.91 -1.96
C PHE A 80 -9.34 -1.35 -3.33
N GLY A 81 -10.38 -1.93 -3.91
CA GLY A 81 -11.05 -1.44 -5.12
C GLY A 81 -12.46 -0.92 -4.82
N PRO A 82 -13.13 -0.30 -5.80
CA PRO A 82 -14.46 0.29 -5.62
C PRO A 82 -15.54 -0.74 -5.23
N ASP A 83 -15.37 -2.01 -5.60
CA ASP A 83 -16.26 -3.13 -5.24
C ASP A 83 -16.48 -3.28 -3.73
N ILE A 84 -15.65 -2.66 -2.90
CA ILE A 84 -15.82 -2.65 -1.45
C ILE A 84 -17.08 -1.90 -1.02
N LEU A 85 -17.52 -0.90 -1.80
CA LEU A 85 -18.72 -0.10 -1.55
C LEU A 85 -20.01 -0.86 -1.83
N GLU A 86 -19.95 -1.92 -2.65
CA GLU A 86 -21.11 -2.72 -3.02
C GLU A 86 -21.49 -3.76 -1.95
N ARG A 87 -20.71 -3.86 -0.87
CA ARG A 87 -20.90 -4.88 0.17
C ARG A 87 -21.85 -4.37 1.26
N GLY A 88 -22.79 -5.23 1.69
CA GLY A 88 -23.90 -4.85 2.59
C GLY A 88 -23.52 -4.47 4.02
N GLY A 89 -24.50 -3.99 4.80
CA GLY A 89 -24.30 -3.24 6.05
C GLY A 89 -23.45 -3.88 7.16
N GLU A 90 -23.50 -5.20 7.38
CA GLU A 90 -22.62 -5.86 8.38
C GLU A 90 -21.14 -5.85 7.96
N TYR A 91 -20.88 -5.76 6.65
CA TYR A 91 -19.54 -5.66 6.09
C TYR A 91 -18.94 -4.27 6.29
N ASN A 92 -19.74 -3.24 6.55
CA ASN A 92 -19.27 -1.85 6.59
C ASN A 92 -18.27 -1.60 7.73
N ARG A 93 -18.49 -2.18 8.92
CA ARG A 93 -17.55 -2.06 10.04
C ARG A 93 -16.21 -2.74 9.74
N LEU A 94 -16.23 -3.89 9.05
CA LEU A 94 -15.00 -4.56 8.62
C LEU A 94 -14.21 -3.70 7.65
N VAL A 95 -14.92 -3.13 6.67
CA VAL A 95 -14.34 -2.27 5.66
C VAL A 95 -13.70 -1.06 6.31
N GLU A 96 -14.42 -0.38 7.19
CA GLU A 96 -13.93 0.79 7.91
C GLU A 96 -12.65 0.47 8.68
N GLN A 97 -12.64 -0.60 9.47
CA GLN A 97 -11.44 -1.03 10.19
C GLN A 97 -10.30 -1.39 9.24
N GLY A 98 -10.59 -2.13 8.16
CA GLY A 98 -9.59 -2.51 7.16
C GLY A 98 -9.00 -1.32 6.39
N LEU A 99 -9.82 -0.30 6.10
CA LEU A 99 -9.41 0.92 5.42
C LEU A 99 -8.47 1.75 6.29
N LEU A 100 -8.71 1.81 7.60
CA LEU A 100 -7.88 2.56 8.55
C LEU A 100 -6.64 1.79 9.01
N TRP A 101 -6.67 0.47 8.87
CA TRP A 101 -5.72 -0.42 9.54
C TRP A 101 -4.26 -0.16 9.16
N PHE A 102 -3.91 -0.04 7.88
CA PHE A 102 -2.50 0.21 7.50
C PHE A 102 -2.02 1.63 7.89
N ALA A 103 -2.94 2.53 8.24
CA ALA A 103 -2.63 3.90 8.63
C ALA A 103 -2.50 4.07 10.15
N GLN A 104 -3.27 3.29 10.94
CA GLN A 104 -3.40 3.49 12.38
C GLN A 104 -2.96 2.30 13.23
N ASN A 105 -2.80 1.11 12.64
CA ASN A 105 -2.40 -0.07 13.40
C ASN A 105 -0.95 0.04 13.88
N GLN A 106 -0.71 -0.31 15.15
CA GLN A 106 0.59 -0.16 15.79
C GLN A 106 1.69 -1.00 15.14
N ASP A 107 1.41 -2.23 14.68
CA ASP A 107 2.42 -3.07 14.00
C ASP A 107 2.93 -2.40 12.70
N PHE A 108 2.07 -1.63 12.02
CA PHE A 108 2.44 -0.86 10.82
C PHE A 108 3.20 0.42 11.17
N VAL A 109 2.71 1.20 12.14
CA VAL A 109 3.35 2.45 12.55
C VAL A 109 4.77 2.18 13.06
N GLU A 110 4.95 1.18 13.92
CA GLU A 110 6.27 0.77 14.42
C GLU A 110 7.18 0.27 13.28
N PHE A 111 6.62 -0.43 12.30
CA PHE A 111 7.36 -0.85 11.12
C PHE A 111 7.84 0.33 10.28
N TYR A 112 6.98 1.31 10.00
CA TYR A 112 7.33 2.46 9.19
C TYR A 112 8.49 3.25 9.81
N GLU A 113 8.44 3.44 11.13
CA GLU A 113 9.51 4.09 11.90
C GLU A 113 10.80 3.25 11.85
N ALA A 114 10.72 1.98 12.24
CA ALA A 114 11.91 1.12 12.37
C ALA A 114 12.64 0.88 11.04
N TYR A 115 11.91 0.86 9.92
CA TYR A 115 12.48 0.65 8.59
C TYR A 115 12.72 1.96 7.81
N ASP A 116 12.36 3.12 8.37
CA ASP A 116 12.42 4.42 7.69
C ASP A 116 11.65 4.40 6.36
N VAL A 117 10.37 4.00 6.43
CA VAL A 117 9.48 3.83 5.27
C VAL A 117 8.61 5.06 5.09
N ARG A 118 8.72 5.71 3.93
CA ARG A 118 7.79 6.76 3.49
C ARG A 118 6.56 6.15 2.85
N VAL A 119 5.39 6.48 3.39
CA VAL A 119 4.13 5.88 2.96
C VAL A 119 3.30 6.89 2.17
N ARG A 120 2.66 6.40 1.10
CA ARG A 120 1.69 7.14 0.28
C ARG A 120 0.48 6.26 -0.02
N VAL A 121 -0.66 6.91 -0.18
CA VAL A 121 -1.87 6.28 -0.71
C VAL A 121 -2.14 6.88 -2.08
N TYR A 122 -2.39 6.06 -3.09
CA TYR A 122 -2.68 6.49 -4.45
C TYR A 122 -3.99 5.85 -4.96
N GLY A 123 -4.56 6.46 -5.99
CA GLY A 123 -5.86 6.09 -6.56
C GLY A 123 -6.96 7.03 -6.13
N ASP A 124 -8.20 6.64 -6.44
CA ASP A 124 -9.34 7.56 -6.41
C ASP A 124 -10.15 7.49 -5.11
N ALA A 125 -9.51 7.12 -4.00
CA ALA A 125 -10.16 7.00 -2.70
C ALA A 125 -11.04 8.22 -2.37
N TRP A 126 -10.56 9.44 -2.65
CA TRP A 126 -11.32 10.68 -2.48
C TRP A 126 -12.67 10.65 -3.19
N ARG A 127 -12.69 10.32 -4.49
CA ARG A 127 -13.89 10.27 -5.33
C ARG A 127 -14.91 9.25 -4.79
N TYR A 128 -14.42 8.13 -4.26
CA TYR A 128 -15.26 7.04 -3.79
C TYR A 128 -15.72 7.18 -2.33
N PHE A 129 -14.96 7.88 -1.48
CA PHE A 129 -15.22 7.88 -0.03
C PHE A 129 -15.82 9.18 0.52
N LEU A 130 -15.62 10.34 -0.14
CA LEU A 130 -15.95 11.66 0.42
C LEU A 130 -17.37 11.77 1.00
N ASP A 131 -18.37 11.26 0.26
CA ASP A 131 -19.79 11.35 0.64
C ASP A 131 -20.32 10.02 1.21
N THR A 132 -19.43 9.22 1.80
CA THR A 132 -19.75 7.90 2.35
C THR A 132 -19.31 7.79 3.81
N PRO A 133 -19.75 6.76 4.56
CA PRO A 133 -19.22 6.47 5.89
C PRO A 133 -17.69 6.26 5.96
N TYR A 134 -17.02 6.08 4.82
CA TYR A 134 -15.58 5.85 4.74
C TYR A 134 -14.74 7.13 4.62
N ALA A 135 -15.38 8.32 4.56
CA ALA A 135 -14.68 9.60 4.48
C ALA A 135 -13.57 9.79 5.55
N PRO A 136 -13.73 9.34 6.82
CA PRO A 136 -12.65 9.44 7.82
C PRO A 136 -11.35 8.72 7.44
N ALA A 137 -11.39 7.75 6.52
CA ALA A 137 -10.18 7.10 6.03
C ALA A 137 -9.27 8.05 5.24
N LEU A 138 -9.85 9.06 4.57
CA LEU A 138 -9.10 10.05 3.80
C LEU A 138 -8.19 10.87 4.70
N GLU A 139 -8.71 11.35 5.84
CA GLU A 139 -7.94 12.08 6.84
C GLU A 139 -6.80 11.22 7.43
N ALA A 140 -7.07 9.94 7.68
CA ALA A 140 -6.06 9.00 8.16
C ALA A 140 -4.94 8.78 7.14
N TYR A 141 -5.25 8.80 5.83
CA TYR A 141 -4.25 8.67 4.77
C TYR A 141 -3.37 9.90 4.65
N ASP A 142 -3.95 11.09 4.72
CA ASP A 142 -3.21 12.35 4.72
C ASP A 142 -2.29 12.47 5.94
N GLU A 143 -2.78 12.08 7.12
CA GLU A 143 -2.00 12.09 8.34
C GLU A 143 -0.84 11.09 8.28
N LEU A 144 -1.07 9.87 7.79
CA LEU A 144 -0.01 8.88 7.57
C LEU A 144 1.07 9.40 6.61
N ALA A 145 0.64 10.02 5.51
CA ALA A 145 1.50 10.63 4.51
C ALA A 145 2.33 11.78 5.08
N ARG A 146 1.79 12.53 6.05
CA ARG A 146 2.49 13.60 6.76
C ARG A 146 3.50 13.06 7.77
N CYS A 147 3.10 12.09 8.58
CA CYS A 147 3.93 11.48 9.62
C CYS A 147 5.17 10.78 9.04
N THR A 148 5.04 10.15 7.87
CA THR A 148 6.15 9.44 7.22
C THR A 148 6.90 10.27 6.18
N ALA A 149 6.61 11.57 6.06
CA ALA A 149 7.17 12.44 5.01
C ALA A 149 8.69 12.61 5.10
N SER A 150 9.24 12.56 6.32
CA SER A 150 10.69 12.64 6.61
C SER A 150 11.42 11.32 6.41
N HIS A 151 10.71 10.22 6.11
CA HIS A 151 11.35 8.93 5.87
C HIS A 151 11.93 8.86 4.45
N HIS A 152 13.09 8.21 4.30
CA HIS A 152 13.86 8.30 3.06
C HIS A 152 14.42 6.97 2.56
N ARG A 153 14.50 5.93 3.39
CA ARG A 153 15.13 4.66 3.05
C ARG A 153 14.29 3.80 2.11
N TYR A 154 12.98 3.68 2.37
CA TYR A 154 12.07 2.88 1.55
C TYR A 154 10.79 3.66 1.24
N ARG A 155 10.08 3.23 0.19
CA ARG A 155 8.78 3.80 -0.19
C ARG A 155 7.72 2.71 -0.27
N LEU A 156 6.57 2.94 0.34
CA LEU A 156 5.43 2.03 0.28
C LEU A 156 4.18 2.78 -0.18
N PHE A 157 3.57 2.29 -1.26
CA PHE A 157 2.39 2.87 -1.88
C PHE A 157 1.20 1.93 -1.75
N PHE A 158 0.18 2.35 -1.02
CA PHE A 158 -1.09 1.64 -0.93
C PHE A 158 -2.03 2.11 -2.04
N GLY A 159 -2.51 1.18 -2.87
CA GLY A 159 -3.50 1.49 -3.90
C GLY A 159 -4.91 1.35 -3.35
N VAL A 160 -5.65 2.45 -3.28
CA VAL A 160 -7.04 2.50 -2.81
C VAL A 160 -7.91 3.08 -3.91
N CYS A 161 -8.85 2.28 -4.42
CA CYS A 161 -9.67 2.55 -5.60
C CYS A 161 -8.85 2.85 -6.88
N ALA A 162 -7.61 2.35 -6.98
CA ALA A 162 -6.66 2.63 -8.06
C ALA A 162 -6.82 1.76 -9.32
N HIS A 163 -8.06 1.45 -9.70
CA HIS A 163 -8.39 0.50 -10.78
C HIS A 163 -8.33 1.12 -12.19
N ASP A 164 -8.68 2.40 -12.33
CA ASP A 164 -8.58 3.16 -13.58
C ASP A 164 -8.16 4.62 -13.30
N PRO A 165 -6.95 5.04 -13.68
CA PRO A 165 -6.47 6.40 -13.42
C PRO A 165 -6.91 7.43 -14.49
N ALA A 166 -7.65 7.04 -15.53
CA ALA A 166 -7.85 7.89 -16.72
C ALA A 166 -8.45 9.26 -16.39
N GLU A 167 -9.52 9.30 -15.59
CA GLU A 167 -10.20 10.54 -15.23
C GLU A 167 -9.32 11.41 -14.33
N THR A 168 -8.69 10.83 -13.32
CA THR A 168 -7.77 11.54 -12.41
C THR A 168 -6.55 12.09 -13.15
N VAL A 169 -6.00 11.37 -14.13
CA VAL A 169 -4.91 11.86 -14.99
C VAL A 169 -5.37 13.03 -15.86
N ALA A 170 -6.59 12.97 -16.42
CA ALA A 170 -7.14 14.08 -17.18
C ALA A 170 -7.33 15.33 -16.31
N GLU A 171 -7.86 15.18 -15.09
CA GLU A 171 -8.02 16.26 -14.11
C GLU A 171 -6.68 16.88 -13.69
N ILE A 172 -5.65 16.06 -13.46
CA ILE A 172 -4.28 16.53 -13.22
C ILE A 172 -3.80 17.40 -14.40
N GLY A 173 -4.04 16.95 -15.63
CA GLY A 173 -3.68 17.68 -16.85
C GLY A 173 -4.37 19.04 -16.96
N VAL A 174 -5.69 19.07 -16.75
CA VAL A 174 -6.50 20.29 -16.81
C VAL A 174 -6.05 21.30 -15.75
N ARG A 175 -5.94 20.86 -14.49
CA ARG A 175 -5.51 21.72 -13.37
C ARG A 175 -4.12 22.29 -13.60
N PHE A 176 -3.17 21.45 -14.00
CA PHE A 176 -1.80 21.89 -14.27
C PHE A 176 -1.75 22.93 -15.42
N TYR A 177 -2.52 22.71 -16.50
CA TYR A 177 -2.58 23.67 -17.60
C TYR A 177 -3.20 25.01 -17.17
N GLN A 178 -4.24 24.99 -16.34
CA GLN A 178 -4.87 26.20 -15.79
C GLN A 178 -3.91 26.99 -14.89
N GLU A 179 -3.08 26.30 -14.10
CA GLU A 179 -2.13 26.92 -13.16
C GLU A 179 -0.84 27.43 -13.84
N HIS A 180 -0.34 26.73 -14.86
CA HIS A 180 0.97 27.00 -15.45
C HIS A 180 0.95 27.48 -16.90
N GLY A 181 -0.19 27.41 -17.59
CA GLY A 181 -0.33 27.85 -18.98
C GLY A 181 0.33 26.93 -20.02
N HIS A 182 0.77 25.73 -19.61
CA HIS A 182 1.32 24.71 -20.50
C HIS A 182 0.98 23.30 -19.97
N LEU A 183 1.10 22.28 -20.83
CA LEU A 183 0.78 20.91 -20.45
C LEU A 183 1.85 20.34 -19.49
N PRO A 184 1.47 19.46 -18.54
CA PRO A 184 2.45 18.73 -17.73
C PRO A 184 3.15 17.67 -18.59
N ASP A 185 4.40 17.39 -18.25
CA ASP A 185 5.08 16.21 -18.77
C ASP A 185 4.65 14.95 -18.00
N LYS A 186 5.08 13.77 -18.48
CA LYS A 186 4.79 12.48 -17.84
C LYS A 186 5.25 12.45 -16.38
N ARG A 187 6.39 13.08 -16.07
CA ARG A 187 6.95 13.07 -14.72
C ARG A 187 6.04 13.81 -13.75
N ARG A 188 5.55 14.99 -14.15
CA ARG A 188 4.59 15.77 -13.36
C ARG A 188 3.28 15.03 -13.13
N ILE A 189 2.76 14.34 -14.14
CA ILE A 189 1.55 13.52 -14.00
C ILE A 189 1.78 12.40 -12.97
N VAL A 190 2.91 11.69 -13.06
CA VAL A 190 3.25 10.60 -12.14
C VAL A 190 3.47 11.12 -10.71
N GLU A 191 4.18 12.24 -10.53
CA GLU A 191 4.37 12.89 -9.24
C GLU A 191 3.02 13.28 -8.63
N ALA A 192 2.12 13.87 -9.40
CA ALA A 192 0.80 14.27 -8.91
C ALA A 192 -0.10 13.07 -8.54
N TYR A 193 -0.03 11.96 -9.27
CA TYR A 193 -0.88 10.79 -9.02
C TYR A 193 -0.41 9.93 -7.84
N TYR A 194 0.90 9.82 -7.62
CA TYR A 194 1.47 8.97 -6.57
C TYR A 194 1.92 9.75 -5.30
N GLY A 195 2.18 11.06 -5.40
CA GLY A 195 2.62 11.92 -4.29
C GLY A 195 4.12 11.91 -4.04
#